data_AF-A0A3B4XK29-F1
#
_entry.id   AF-A0A3B4XK29-F1
#
_cell.length_a   1.000
_cell.length_b   1.000
_cell.length_c   1.000
_cell.angle_alpha   90.00
_cell.angle_beta   90.00
_cell.angle_gamma   90.00
#
_symmetry.space_group_name_H-M   'P 1'
#
loop_
_entity.id
_entity.type
_entity.pdbx_description
1 polymer ?
#
loop_
_entity_poly.entity_id
_entity_poly.type
_entity_poly.pdbx_seq_one_letter_code
_entity_poly.pdbx_strand_id
1 'polypeptide(L)'
;MTLCLRTLCESLEELPLVFVVSSHKLFMELLREEERKVLVEQMRKRSATINLSAKPLPSFYDIPASASVNIGQLEQQLILSLEPRRIRQILIELHGMAERPFWRVNSKWEVPPDYINVILGIKDNLTKDLVYILMAKGLHCISIKDFAHARQLFSACLELVTEFSPKLRQVMLNEMLLLEVRAHETMAAEGSKERPPPDLVSRVRGYLEMRIHDLPLRQVVGEECVAFMLNWRENDYLTLQVPPSLVMNNPYIKLGQLLASTCKELPGPKESRRTAKELWDVVVQICSVSIQHKRNSDGRVGLIKHRECSCWQARCSCWQASCRPLVQTGLLNCFLPLHFLLR
;
A
#
# COMPACT_ATOMS: atom_id res chain seq x y z
N MET A 1 2.93 -5.91 -54.67
CA MET A 1 4.15 -5.87 -53.83
C MET A 1 4.23 -4.60 -52.99
N THR A 2 4.05 -3.42 -53.58
CA THR A 2 3.99 -2.13 -52.86
C THR A 2 2.97 -2.08 -51.72
N LEU A 3 1.76 -2.63 -51.93
CA LEU A 3 0.74 -2.73 -50.88
C LEU A 3 1.21 -3.58 -49.68
N CYS A 4 1.86 -4.72 -49.94
CA CYS A 4 2.38 -5.63 -48.92
C CYS A 4 3.48 -4.97 -48.09
N LEU A 5 4.39 -4.24 -48.74
CA LEU A 5 5.47 -3.49 -48.07
C LEU A 5 4.91 -2.38 -47.17
N ARG A 6 3.86 -1.69 -47.64
CA ARG A 6 3.16 -0.68 -46.83
C ARG A 6 2.48 -1.28 -45.61
N THR A 7 1.74 -2.38 -45.78
CA THR A 7 1.09 -3.08 -44.66
C THR A 7 2.11 -3.65 -43.67
N LEU A 8 3.26 -4.10 -44.15
CA LEU A 8 4.36 -4.58 -43.30
C LEU A 8 4.95 -3.45 -42.45
N CYS A 9 5.20 -2.27 -43.04
CA CYS A 9 5.63 -1.10 -42.27
C CYS A 9 4.57 -0.59 -41.29
N GLU A 10 3.29 -0.67 -41.64
CA GLU A 10 2.20 -0.30 -40.74
C GLU A 10 2.06 -1.27 -39.54
N SER A 11 2.56 -2.50 -39.68
CA SER A 11 2.59 -3.53 -38.61
C SER A 11 3.82 -3.48 -37.70
N LEU A 12 4.86 -2.71 -38.07
CA LEU A 12 6.06 -2.56 -37.26
C LEU A 12 5.84 -1.51 -36.17
N GLU A 13 5.88 -1.91 -34.91
CA GLU A 13 5.68 -1.02 -33.75
C GLU A 13 6.94 -0.18 -33.43
N GLU A 14 8.12 -0.67 -33.80
CA GLU A 14 9.40 -0.04 -33.47
C GLU A 14 9.91 0.88 -34.59
N LEU A 15 10.03 2.17 -34.27
CA LEU A 15 10.56 3.20 -35.18
C LEU A 15 11.95 2.86 -35.79
N PRO A 16 12.91 2.25 -35.06
CA PRO A 16 14.20 1.86 -35.62
C PRO A 16 14.10 0.82 -36.75
N LEU A 17 13.19 -0.16 -36.63
CA LEU A 17 12.98 -1.18 -37.66
C LEU A 17 12.38 -0.56 -38.92
N VAL A 18 11.51 0.44 -38.78
CA VAL A 18 10.97 1.19 -39.91
C VAL A 18 12.06 1.96 -40.65
N PHE A 19 13.04 2.55 -39.95
CA PHE A 19 14.19 3.20 -40.59
C PHE A 19 15.07 2.20 -41.38
N VAL A 20 15.32 1.01 -40.82
CA VAL A 20 16.06 -0.06 -41.51
C VAL A 20 15.31 -0.57 -42.75
N VAL A 21 14.00 -0.76 -42.65
CA VAL A 21 13.19 -1.22 -43.80
C VAL A 21 13.07 -0.13 -44.88
N SER A 22 12.92 1.13 -44.48
CA SER A 22 12.80 2.26 -45.41
C SER A 22 14.10 2.60 -46.16
N SER A 23 15.25 2.16 -45.66
CA SER A 23 16.58 2.35 -46.27
C SER A 23 17.00 1.19 -47.19
N HIS A 24 16.21 0.12 -47.24
CA HIS A 24 16.49 -1.03 -48.10
C HIS A 24 16.26 -0.69 -49.59
N LYS A 25 17.15 -1.18 -50.48
CA LYS A 25 17.10 -0.89 -51.93
C LYS A 25 15.74 -1.15 -52.58
N LEU A 26 15.06 -2.22 -52.18
CA LEU A 26 13.72 -2.55 -52.70
C LEU A 26 12.65 -1.51 -52.30
N PHE A 27 12.79 -0.86 -51.15
CA PHE A 27 11.90 0.22 -50.71
C PHE A 27 12.21 1.55 -51.42
N MET A 28 13.48 1.75 -51.78
CA MET A 28 13.93 2.89 -52.58
C MET A 28 13.39 2.83 -54.01
N GLU A 29 13.35 1.64 -54.61
CA GLU A 29 12.93 1.41 -56.00
C GLU A 29 11.41 1.26 -56.19
N LEU A 30 10.70 0.66 -55.22
CA LEU A 30 9.27 0.33 -55.38
C LEU A 30 8.30 1.40 -54.85
N LEU A 31 8.71 2.24 -53.89
CA LEU A 31 7.86 3.28 -53.29
C LEU A 31 8.32 4.67 -53.70
N ARG A 32 7.37 5.50 -54.14
CA ARG A 32 7.64 6.91 -54.48
C ARG A 32 8.08 7.67 -53.23
N GLU A 33 8.97 8.65 -53.41
CA GLU A 33 9.57 9.39 -52.31
C GLU A 33 8.53 10.11 -51.42
N GLU A 34 7.43 10.57 -52.01
CA GLU A 34 6.33 11.21 -51.26
C GLU A 34 5.57 10.23 -50.36
N GLU A 35 5.28 9.02 -50.84
CA GLU A 35 4.59 7.98 -50.07
C GLU A 35 5.43 7.53 -48.87
N ARG A 36 6.77 7.51 -49.05
CA ARG A 36 7.71 7.21 -47.97
C ARG A 36 7.74 8.29 -46.90
N LYS A 37 7.74 9.57 -47.29
CA LYS A 37 7.70 10.70 -46.35
C LYS A 37 6.41 10.69 -45.52
N VAL A 38 5.27 10.42 -46.16
CA VAL A 38 3.98 10.28 -45.47
C VAL A 38 3.98 9.10 -44.50
N LEU A 39 4.53 7.95 -44.90
CA LEU A 39 4.62 6.76 -44.05
C LEU A 39 5.51 7.00 -42.82
N VAL A 40 6.69 7.59 -42.99
CA VAL A 40 7.60 7.92 -41.87
C VAL A 40 6.97 8.94 -40.92
N GLU A 41 6.29 9.96 -41.45
CA GLU A 41 5.61 10.97 -40.64
C GLU A 41 4.42 10.39 -39.87
N GLN A 42 3.64 9.47 -40.48
CA GLN A 42 2.58 8.75 -39.78
C GLN A 42 3.11 7.88 -38.66
N MET A 43 4.25 7.19 -38.86
CA MET A 43 4.89 6.38 -37.83
C MET A 43 5.50 7.24 -36.72
N ARG A 44 6.09 8.39 -37.06
CA ARG A 44 6.62 9.35 -36.06
C ARG A 44 5.51 9.93 -35.19
N LYS A 45 4.33 10.19 -35.76
CA LYS A 45 3.14 10.63 -35.01
C LYS A 45 2.58 9.51 -34.10
N ARG A 46 2.63 8.25 -34.55
CA ARG A 46 2.24 7.09 -33.71
C ARG A 46 3.21 6.89 -32.53
N SER A 47 4.50 7.12 -32.73
CA SER A 47 5.53 6.98 -31.69
C SER A 47 5.92 8.31 -31.02
N ALA A 48 5.07 9.33 -31.07
CA ALA A 48 5.40 10.65 -30.56
C ALA A 48 5.55 10.62 -29.02
N THR A 49 6.80 10.68 -28.54
CA THR A 49 7.10 10.86 -27.12
C THR A 49 6.80 12.31 -26.73
N ILE A 50 5.71 12.52 -25.99
CA ILE A 50 5.34 13.84 -25.48
C ILE A 50 6.07 14.06 -24.15
N ASN A 51 6.97 15.04 -24.11
CA ASN A 51 7.61 15.46 -22.85
C ASN A 51 6.66 16.38 -22.08
N LEU A 52 6.03 15.84 -21.04
CA LEU A 52 5.18 16.61 -20.12
C LEU A 52 6.01 17.17 -18.96
N SER A 53 5.69 18.39 -18.52
CA SER A 53 6.29 18.95 -17.30
C SER A 53 5.63 18.33 -16.07
N ALA A 54 6.44 17.71 -15.20
CA ALA A 54 5.99 17.17 -13.91
C ALA A 54 6.07 18.20 -12.76
N LYS A 55 6.66 19.38 -13.00
CA LYS A 55 6.82 20.40 -11.96
C LYS A 55 5.51 21.20 -11.80
N PRO A 56 4.94 21.31 -10.58
CA PRO A 56 3.82 22.21 -10.35
C PRO A 56 4.24 23.64 -10.65
N LEU A 57 3.33 24.43 -11.24
CA LEU A 57 3.59 25.82 -11.64
C LEU A 57 3.96 26.65 -10.39
N PRO A 58 5.20 27.16 -10.27
CA PRO A 58 5.53 28.10 -9.22
C PRO A 58 4.97 29.47 -9.63
N SER A 59 3.83 29.89 -9.06
CA SER A 59 3.24 31.21 -9.35
C SER A 59 3.80 32.34 -8.48
N PHE A 60 4.90 32.10 -7.77
CA PHE A 60 5.41 33.00 -6.73
C PHE A 60 6.82 33.51 -7.07
N TYR A 61 7.05 34.79 -6.80
CA TYR A 61 8.33 35.46 -7.00
C TYR A 61 9.36 35.01 -5.96
N ASP A 62 10.62 34.81 -6.38
CA ASP A 62 11.73 34.29 -5.56
C ASP A 62 12.15 35.21 -4.40
N ILE A 63 11.76 36.50 -4.43
CA ILE A 63 12.04 37.47 -3.36
C ILE A 63 10.71 38.08 -2.89
N PRO A 64 10.08 37.54 -1.85
CA PRO A 64 8.86 38.10 -1.28
C PRO A 64 9.16 39.43 -0.57
N ALA A 65 8.36 40.45 -0.84
CA ALA A 65 8.49 41.79 -0.24
C ALA A 65 8.14 41.85 1.26
N SER A 66 7.60 40.77 1.85
CA SER A 66 7.19 40.72 3.26
C SER A 66 7.41 39.34 3.89
N ALA A 67 7.73 39.33 5.18
CA ALA A 67 7.98 38.10 5.95
C ALA A 67 6.78 37.16 5.99
N SER A 68 5.54 37.68 6.01
CA SER A 68 4.31 36.88 5.97
C SER A 68 4.11 36.15 4.64
N VAL A 69 4.47 36.80 3.52
CA VAL A 69 4.41 36.16 2.20
C VAL A 69 5.50 35.10 2.08
N ASN A 70 6.69 35.34 2.65
CA ASN A 70 7.76 34.35 2.67
C ASN A 70 7.36 33.08 3.45
N ILE A 71 6.78 33.24 4.64
CA ILE A 71 6.27 32.10 5.44
C ILE A 71 5.22 31.31 4.65
N GLY A 72 4.26 31.98 4.00
CA GLY A 72 3.25 31.32 3.18
C GLY A 72 3.84 30.60 1.95
N GLN A 73 4.87 31.17 1.31
CA GLN A 73 5.58 30.52 0.20
C GLN A 73 6.32 29.27 0.67
N LEU A 74 7.03 29.34 1.80
CA LEU A 74 7.73 28.19 2.39
C LEU A 74 6.75 27.10 2.83
N GLU A 75 5.60 27.45 3.40
CA GLU A 75 4.54 26.48 3.74
C GLU A 75 3.98 25.79 2.48
N GLN A 76 3.77 26.54 1.41
CA GLN A 76 3.32 25.94 0.14
C GLN A 76 4.40 25.03 -0.46
N GLN A 77 5.67 25.44 -0.43
CA GLN A 77 6.78 24.59 -0.86
C GLN A 77 6.91 23.33 0.00
N LEU A 78 6.67 23.44 1.31
CA LEU A 78 6.64 22.30 2.23
C LEU A 78 5.52 21.33 1.88
N ILE A 79 4.34 21.83 1.49
CA ILE A 79 3.22 20.98 1.06
C ILE A 79 3.59 20.21 -0.21
N LEU A 80 4.18 20.88 -1.20
CA LEU A 80 4.51 20.31 -2.51
C LEU A 80 5.77 19.43 -2.51
N SER A 81 6.71 19.66 -1.60
CA SER A 81 7.97 18.91 -1.55
C SER A 81 7.76 17.47 -1.04
N LEU A 82 8.40 16.53 -1.73
CA LEU A 82 8.48 15.12 -1.36
C LEU A 82 9.90 14.67 -0.97
N GLU A 83 10.91 15.48 -1.25
CA GLU A 83 12.29 15.17 -0.90
C GLU A 83 12.57 15.40 0.60
N PRO A 84 13.05 14.38 1.34
CA PRO A 84 13.25 14.51 2.80
C PRO A 84 14.24 15.61 3.18
N ARG A 85 15.32 15.77 2.41
CA ARG A 85 16.36 16.79 2.64
C ARG A 85 15.78 18.21 2.49
N ARG A 86 14.98 18.43 1.43
CA ARG A 86 14.32 19.71 1.18
C ARG A 86 13.27 20.02 2.23
N ILE A 87 12.48 19.02 2.65
CA ILE A 87 11.51 19.16 3.76
C ILE A 87 12.23 19.62 5.03
N ARG A 88 13.36 19.00 5.38
CA ARG A 88 14.15 19.37 6.56
C ARG A 88 14.67 20.81 6.46
N GLN A 89 15.20 21.22 5.30
CA GLN A 89 15.70 22.58 5.10
C GLN A 89 14.59 23.62 5.26
N ILE A 90 13.44 23.42 4.61
CA ILE A 90 12.30 24.32 4.71
C ILE A 90 11.80 24.42 6.16
N LEU A 91 11.75 23.31 6.90
CA LEU A 91 11.33 23.32 8.31
C LEU A 91 12.31 24.05 9.21
N ILE A 92 13.62 23.92 8.99
CA ILE A 92 14.63 24.67 9.75
C ILE A 92 14.46 26.17 9.51
N GLU A 93 14.23 26.58 8.25
CA GLU A 93 14.01 27.98 7.89
C GLU A 93 12.70 28.53 8.51
N LEU A 94 11.61 27.76 8.42
CA LEU A 94 10.32 28.13 9.02
C LEU A 94 10.40 28.31 10.54
N HIS A 95 11.04 27.38 11.27
CA HIS A 95 11.26 27.50 12.71
C HIS A 95 12.19 28.67 13.08
N GLY A 96 13.14 29.02 12.21
CA GLY A 96 13.97 30.21 12.38
C GLY A 96 13.22 31.54 12.19
N MET A 97 12.10 31.53 11.46
CA MET A 97 11.27 32.71 11.19
C MET A 97 10.08 32.86 12.16
N ALA A 98 9.52 31.76 12.65
CA ALA A 98 8.39 31.78 13.57
C ALA A 98 8.35 30.55 14.50
N GLU A 99 8.16 30.78 15.80
CA GLU A 99 8.00 29.73 16.81
C GLU A 99 6.55 29.26 16.90
N ARG A 100 6.09 28.50 15.89
CA ARG A 100 4.76 27.85 15.88
C ARG A 100 4.85 26.42 15.36
N PRO A 101 3.90 25.53 15.72
CA PRO A 101 3.88 24.18 15.15
C PRO A 101 3.51 24.19 13.66
N PHE A 102 4.38 23.65 12.81
CA PHE A 102 4.15 23.56 11.36
C PHE A 102 3.54 22.22 10.91
N TRP A 103 3.42 21.26 11.82
CA TRP A 103 2.82 19.95 11.52
C TRP A 103 1.32 19.99 11.19
N ARG A 104 0.61 21.09 11.53
CA ARG A 104 -0.83 21.29 11.22
C ARG A 104 -1.10 22.10 9.96
N VAL A 105 -0.07 22.44 9.17
CA VAL A 105 -0.21 23.29 7.97
C VAL A 105 -1.18 22.68 6.94
N ASN A 106 -1.30 21.35 6.89
CA ASN A 106 -2.21 20.67 5.97
C ASN A 106 -3.16 19.73 6.73
N SER A 107 -4.48 19.94 6.56
CA SER A 107 -5.51 19.10 7.18
C SER A 107 -5.62 17.69 6.58
N LYS A 108 -5.02 17.46 5.40
CA LYS A 108 -5.03 16.15 4.73
C LYS A 108 -3.95 15.19 5.25
N TRP A 109 -3.04 15.69 6.08
CA TRP A 109 -1.97 14.90 6.68
C TRP A 109 -2.51 14.19 7.92
N GLU A 110 -2.91 12.94 7.74
CA GLU A 110 -3.45 12.11 8.80
C GLU A 110 -2.42 11.07 9.26
N VAL A 111 -2.02 11.18 10.52
CA VAL A 111 -1.21 10.16 11.20
C VAL A 111 -2.13 9.36 12.11
N PRO A 112 -2.00 8.02 12.19
CA PRO A 112 -2.79 7.19 13.09
C PRO A 112 -2.71 7.67 14.55
N PRO A 113 -3.83 7.69 15.29
CA PRO A 113 -3.88 8.17 16.67
C PRO A 113 -2.94 7.40 17.61
N ASP A 114 -2.70 6.12 17.29
CA ASP A 114 -1.76 5.24 17.95
C ASP A 114 -0.32 5.80 18.02
N TYR A 115 0.07 6.58 17.01
CA TYR A 115 1.42 7.13 16.87
C TYR A 115 1.51 8.61 17.26
N ILE A 116 0.41 9.35 17.11
CA ILE A 116 0.34 10.78 17.43
C ILE A 116 0.82 11.04 18.87
N ASN A 117 0.36 10.26 19.84
CA ASN A 117 0.73 10.48 21.25
C ASN A 117 2.23 10.29 21.50
N VAL A 118 2.87 9.36 20.79
CA VAL A 118 4.31 9.11 20.92
C VAL A 118 5.13 10.23 20.26
N ILE A 119 4.67 10.72 19.10
CA ILE A 119 5.34 11.79 18.37
C ILE A 119 5.20 13.13 19.11
N LEU A 120 4.01 13.45 19.63
CA LEU A 120 3.77 14.69 20.37
C LEU A 120 4.50 14.75 21.73
N GLY A 121 4.98 13.61 22.23
CA GLY A 121 5.82 13.53 23.43
C GLY A 121 7.27 14.00 23.23
N ILE A 122 7.70 14.29 21.99
CA ILE A 122 9.04 14.81 21.70
C ILE A 122 9.16 16.26 22.18
N LYS A 123 10.21 16.54 22.98
CA LYS A 123 10.44 17.87 23.58
C LYS A 123 10.85 18.93 22.57
N ASP A 124 11.72 18.56 21.62
CA ASP A 124 12.17 19.49 20.59
C ASP A 124 11.10 19.66 19.50
N ASN A 125 10.70 20.91 19.24
CA ASN A 125 9.62 21.23 18.31
C ASN A 125 10.01 20.94 16.86
N LEU A 126 11.29 21.16 16.49
CA LEU A 126 11.76 20.94 15.13
C LEU A 126 11.73 19.44 14.77
N THR A 127 12.32 18.59 15.62
CA THR A 127 12.30 17.13 15.41
C THR A 127 10.89 16.56 15.48
N LYS A 128 10.05 17.04 16.39
CA LYS A 128 8.63 16.66 16.46
C LYS A 128 7.90 16.93 15.14
N ASP A 129 8.04 18.15 14.62
CA ASP A 129 7.38 18.54 13.37
C ASP A 129 7.93 17.76 12.18
N LEU A 130 9.25 17.56 12.13
CA LEU A 130 9.91 16.81 11.07
C LEU A 130 9.46 15.35 11.04
N VAL A 131 9.44 14.66 12.19
CA VAL A 131 8.97 13.27 12.29
C VAL A 131 7.50 13.16 11.88
N TYR A 132 6.65 14.06 12.37
CA TYR A 132 5.23 14.06 12.02
C TYR A 132 5.02 14.23 10.51
N ILE A 133 5.69 15.21 9.89
CA ILE A 133 5.53 15.52 8.47
C ILE A 133 6.08 14.40 7.59
N LEU A 134 7.25 13.83 7.92
CA LEU A 134 7.81 12.70 7.17
C LEU A 134 6.88 11.49 7.24
N MET A 135 6.35 11.16 8.42
CA MET A 135 5.43 10.04 8.60
C MET A 135 4.12 10.28 7.85
N ALA A 136 3.50 11.46 8.00
CA ALA A 136 2.24 11.78 7.35
C ALA A 136 2.35 11.79 5.82
N LYS A 137 3.42 12.38 5.28
CA LYS A 137 3.69 12.36 3.83
C LYS A 137 3.97 10.95 3.33
N GLY A 138 4.74 10.14 4.06
CA GLY A 138 4.99 8.75 3.67
C GLY A 138 3.71 7.91 3.64
N LEU A 139 2.82 8.07 4.63
CA LEU A 139 1.51 7.42 4.65
C LEU A 139 0.60 7.91 3.50
N HIS A 140 0.64 9.20 3.17
CA HIS A 140 -0.07 9.75 2.03
C HIS A 140 0.46 9.19 0.70
N CYS A 141 1.79 9.10 0.54
CA CYS A 141 2.42 8.49 -0.63
C CYS A 141 2.01 7.01 -0.80
N ILE A 142 1.90 6.25 0.30
CA ILE A 142 1.38 4.88 0.27
C ILE A 142 -0.06 4.82 -0.23
N SER A 143 -0.93 5.74 0.18
CA SER A 143 -2.34 5.72 -0.23
C SER A 143 -2.53 6.02 -1.71
N ILE A 144 -1.66 6.85 -2.31
CA ILE A 144 -1.61 7.13 -3.75
C ILE A 144 -0.77 6.13 -4.55
N LYS A 145 -0.25 5.08 -3.90
CA LYS A 145 0.64 4.05 -4.49
C LYS A 145 1.99 4.55 -4.99
N ASP A 146 2.46 5.69 -4.50
CA ASP A 146 3.81 6.18 -4.75
C ASP A 146 4.81 5.60 -3.74
N PHE A 147 5.15 4.34 -3.94
CA PHE A 147 6.02 3.60 -3.02
C PHE A 147 7.48 4.08 -3.05
N ALA A 148 7.93 4.70 -4.14
CA ALA A 148 9.31 5.15 -4.29
C ALA A 148 9.59 6.33 -3.34
N HIS A 149 8.76 7.38 -3.38
CA HIS A 149 8.92 8.52 -2.48
C HIS A 149 8.60 8.14 -1.03
N ALA A 150 7.59 7.30 -0.81
CA ALA A 150 7.27 6.81 0.53
C ALA A 150 8.46 6.09 1.18
N ARG A 151 9.21 5.27 0.42
CA ARG A 151 10.43 4.61 0.90
C ARG A 151 11.49 5.62 1.33
N GLN A 152 11.77 6.62 0.49
CA GLN A 152 12.76 7.65 0.80
C GLN A 152 12.39 8.45 2.07
N LEU A 153 11.12 8.82 2.22
CA LEU A 153 10.60 9.53 3.39
C LEU A 153 10.72 8.68 4.66
N PHE A 154 10.34 7.40 4.60
CA PHE A 154 10.42 6.51 5.75
C PHE A 154 11.86 6.15 6.11
N SER A 155 12.76 5.95 5.15
CA SER A 155 14.18 5.72 5.42
C SER A 155 14.82 6.93 6.12
N ALA A 156 14.57 8.15 5.64
CA ALA A 156 15.06 9.36 6.28
C ALA A 156 14.48 9.56 7.68
N CYS A 157 13.19 9.24 7.87
CA CYS A 157 12.57 9.29 9.19
C CYS A 157 13.12 8.22 10.15
N LEU A 158 13.43 7.02 9.64
CA LEU A 158 14.03 5.95 10.43
C LEU A 158 15.44 6.34 10.89
N GLU A 159 16.28 6.85 9.99
CA GLU A 159 17.61 7.37 10.32
C GLU A 159 17.53 8.41 11.45
N LEU A 160 16.68 9.42 11.30
CA LEU A 160 16.47 10.46 12.31
C LEU A 160 16.06 9.89 13.67
N VAL A 161 15.12 8.95 13.68
CA VAL A 161 14.54 8.41 14.90
C VAL A 161 15.47 7.43 15.62
N THR A 162 16.37 6.77 14.88
CA THR A 162 17.33 5.82 15.47
C THR A 162 18.25 6.46 16.50
N GLU A 163 18.47 7.78 16.42
CA GLU A 163 19.35 8.51 17.31
C GLU A 163 18.75 8.75 18.71
N PHE A 164 17.43 8.82 18.85
CA PHE A 164 16.80 9.31 20.09
C PHE A 164 15.64 8.49 20.65
N SER A 165 14.98 7.61 19.86
CA SER A 165 13.81 6.87 20.35
C SER A 165 13.72 5.44 19.81
N PRO A 166 14.01 4.42 20.64
CA PRO A 166 13.85 3.02 20.22
C PRO A 166 12.38 2.65 19.95
N LYS A 167 11.44 3.32 20.63
CA LYS A 167 9.99 3.11 20.42
C LYS A 167 9.55 3.57 19.04
N LEU A 168 9.88 4.80 18.67
CA LEU A 168 9.56 5.32 17.33
C LEU A 168 10.35 4.59 16.24
N ARG A 169 11.59 4.15 16.53
CA ARG A 169 12.38 3.35 15.60
C ARG A 169 11.63 2.08 15.22
N GLN A 170 11.05 1.39 16.21
CA GLN A 170 10.26 0.19 15.95
C GLN A 170 8.96 0.51 15.19
N VAL A 171 8.30 1.63 15.49
CA VAL A 171 7.12 2.08 14.70
C VAL A 171 7.52 2.25 13.22
N MET A 172 8.63 2.93 12.95
CA MET A 172 9.12 3.15 11.59
C MET A 172 9.49 1.85 10.89
N LEU A 173 10.13 0.89 11.59
CA LEU A 173 10.42 -0.43 11.03
C LEU A 173 9.14 -1.18 10.63
N ASN A 174 8.09 -1.10 11.45
CA ASN A 174 6.80 -1.74 11.15
C ASN A 174 6.11 -1.09 9.94
N GLU A 175 6.12 0.25 9.84
CA GLU A 175 5.54 0.96 8.70
C GLU A 175 6.34 0.74 7.42
N MET A 176 7.67 0.61 7.51
CA MET A 176 8.53 0.27 6.38
C MET A 176 8.29 -1.17 5.89
N LEU A 177 8.06 -2.12 6.81
CA LEU A 177 7.62 -3.48 6.48
C LEU A 177 6.28 -3.46 5.73
N LEU A 178 5.29 -2.71 6.25
CA LEU A 178 3.98 -2.58 5.60
C LEU A 178 4.07 -1.96 4.21
N LEU A 179 4.92 -0.94 4.04
CA LEU A 179 5.21 -0.33 2.74
C LEU A 179 5.73 -1.37 1.74
N GLU A 180 6.70 -2.20 2.12
CA GLU A 180 7.27 -3.21 1.24
C GLU A 180 6.25 -4.31 0.88
N VAL A 181 5.46 -4.76 1.85
CA VAL A 181 4.35 -5.70 1.62
C VAL A 181 3.36 -5.13 0.60
N ARG A 182 2.91 -3.88 0.79
CA ARG A 182 1.96 -3.23 -0.13
C ARG A 182 2.53 -2.98 -1.52
N ALA A 183 3.80 -2.60 -1.61
CA ALA A 183 4.47 -2.44 -2.90
C ALA A 183 4.49 -3.77 -3.66
N HIS A 184 4.84 -4.87 -2.98
CA HIS A 184 4.88 -6.20 -3.59
C HIS A 184 3.50 -6.71 -4.00
N GLU A 185 2.47 -6.54 -3.15
CA GLU A 185 1.09 -6.92 -3.48
C GLU A 185 0.54 -6.09 -4.64
N THR A 186 0.89 -4.81 -4.74
CA THR A 186 0.45 -3.96 -5.87
C THR A 186 1.09 -4.41 -7.17
N MET A 187 2.39 -4.73 -7.17
CA MET A 187 3.07 -5.31 -8.34
C MET A 187 2.46 -6.66 -8.75
N ALA A 188 2.07 -7.48 -7.77
CA ALA A 188 1.41 -8.76 -8.03
C ALA A 188 0.00 -8.57 -8.63
N ALA A 189 -0.75 -7.58 -8.15
CA ALA A 189 -2.05 -7.22 -8.69
C ALA A 189 -1.95 -6.68 -10.13
N GLU A 190 -0.85 -6.02 -10.48
CA GLU A 190 -0.53 -5.56 -11.84
C GLU A 190 -0.07 -6.69 -12.79
N GLY A 191 -0.06 -7.94 -12.31
CA GLY A 191 0.20 -9.13 -13.12
C GLY A 191 1.60 -9.72 -12.96
N SER A 192 2.45 -9.15 -12.09
CA SER A 192 3.72 -9.78 -11.75
C SER A 192 3.49 -11.09 -11.00
N LYS A 193 4.18 -12.15 -11.42
CA LYS A 193 4.20 -13.45 -10.73
C LYS A 193 5.51 -13.68 -9.96
N GLU A 194 6.32 -12.64 -9.82
CA GLU A 194 7.59 -12.71 -9.11
C GLU A 194 7.35 -13.07 -7.64
N ARG A 195 8.06 -14.08 -7.14
CA ARG A 195 7.93 -14.52 -5.75
C ARG A 195 8.57 -13.46 -4.85
N PRO A 196 7.99 -13.16 -3.67
CA PRO A 196 8.57 -12.19 -2.76
C PRO A 196 9.98 -12.59 -2.34
N PRO A 197 10.86 -11.60 -2.12
CA PRO A 197 12.20 -11.86 -1.64
C PRO A 197 12.13 -12.60 -0.29
N PRO A 198 12.97 -13.61 -0.07
CA PRO A 198 12.93 -14.45 1.14
C PRO A 198 13.20 -13.64 2.41
N ASP A 199 13.96 -12.55 2.29
CA ASP A 199 14.20 -11.59 3.37
C ASP A 199 12.90 -10.91 3.86
N LEU A 200 12.02 -10.49 2.93
CA LEU A 200 10.75 -9.88 3.29
C LEU A 200 9.85 -10.87 4.03
N VAL A 201 9.78 -12.11 3.55
CA VAL A 201 9.02 -13.19 4.21
C VAL A 201 9.57 -13.42 5.63
N SER A 202 10.89 -13.44 5.79
CA SER A 202 11.53 -13.65 7.09
C SER A 202 11.26 -12.49 8.05
N ARG A 203 11.26 -11.24 7.56
CA ARG A 203 10.90 -10.05 8.35
C ARG A 203 9.42 -10.05 8.76
N VAL A 204 8.51 -10.49 7.89
CA VAL A 204 7.09 -10.66 8.24
C VAL A 204 6.90 -11.70 9.34
N ARG A 205 7.57 -12.85 9.24
CA ARG A 205 7.54 -13.90 10.28
C ARG A 205 8.09 -13.36 11.61
N GLY A 206 9.24 -12.70 11.56
CA GLY A 206 9.84 -12.07 12.74
C GLY A 206 8.91 -11.04 13.38
N TYR A 207 8.22 -10.22 12.60
CA TYR A 207 7.22 -9.27 13.11
C TYR A 207 6.04 -9.96 13.80
N LEU A 208 5.51 -11.05 13.22
CA LEU A 208 4.40 -11.80 13.79
C LEU A 208 4.78 -12.54 15.09
N GLU A 209 6.03 -12.97 15.20
CA GLU A 209 6.55 -13.67 16.39
C GLU A 209 6.99 -12.73 17.50
N MET A 210 7.54 -11.57 17.15
CA MET A 210 8.04 -10.60 18.11
C MET A 210 6.89 -9.90 18.83
N ARG A 211 6.84 -10.10 20.14
CA ARG A 211 5.87 -9.43 21.02
C ARG A 211 6.57 -8.34 21.81
N ILE A 212 6.43 -7.09 21.36
CA ILE A 212 6.87 -5.92 22.13
C ILE A 212 5.64 -5.37 22.86
N HIS A 213 5.53 -5.63 24.17
CA HIS A 213 4.36 -5.29 24.97
C HIS A 213 4.08 -3.77 25.06
N ASP A 214 5.09 -2.93 24.85
CA ASP A 214 4.99 -1.47 25.02
C ASP A 214 4.81 -0.67 23.72
N LEU A 215 4.65 -1.37 22.58
CA LEU A 215 4.48 -0.74 21.27
C LEU A 215 3.00 -0.75 20.86
N PRO A 216 2.42 0.40 20.47
CA PRO A 216 1.09 0.41 19.88
C PRO A 216 1.14 -0.28 18.51
N LEU A 217 0.67 -1.51 18.45
CA LEU A 217 0.60 -2.30 17.21
C LEU A 217 -0.67 -1.90 16.45
N ARG A 218 -0.50 -1.31 15.26
CA ARG A 218 -1.63 -1.08 14.36
C ARG A 218 -2.15 -2.42 13.88
N GLN A 219 -3.42 -2.67 14.15
CA GLN A 219 -4.14 -3.88 13.73
C GLN A 219 -4.01 -4.16 12.23
N VAL A 220 -3.99 -3.09 11.42
CA VAL A 220 -3.82 -3.15 9.95
C VAL A 220 -2.51 -3.81 9.53
N VAL A 221 -1.41 -3.61 10.28
CA VAL A 221 -0.11 -4.21 9.93
C VAL A 221 -0.19 -5.74 10.07
N GLY A 222 -0.76 -6.23 11.16
CA GLY A 222 -0.96 -7.66 11.38
C GLY A 222 -1.90 -8.30 10.35
N GLU A 223 -3.01 -7.62 10.03
CA GLU A 223 -3.96 -8.06 9.00
C GLU A 223 -3.30 -8.23 7.62
N GLU A 224 -2.54 -7.24 7.17
CA GLU A 224 -1.87 -7.23 5.86
C GLU A 224 -0.72 -8.23 5.81
N CYS A 225 0.04 -8.39 6.89
CA CYS A 225 1.09 -9.41 7.00
C CYS A 225 0.51 -10.83 6.88
N VAL A 226 -0.61 -11.13 7.53
CA VAL A 226 -1.25 -12.44 7.44
C VAL A 226 -1.83 -12.67 6.03
N ALA A 227 -2.45 -11.65 5.42
CA ALA A 227 -2.95 -11.72 4.05
C ALA A 227 -1.83 -12.01 3.04
N PHE A 228 -0.69 -11.30 3.17
CA PHE A 228 0.50 -11.52 2.37
C PHE A 228 1.01 -12.97 2.47
N MET A 229 1.11 -13.52 3.67
CA MET A 229 1.55 -14.90 3.88
C MET A 229 0.62 -15.93 3.21
N LEU A 230 -0.70 -15.70 3.27
CA LEU A 230 -1.69 -16.53 2.58
C LEU A 230 -1.57 -16.46 1.05
N ASN A 231 -1.39 -15.26 0.50
CA ASN A 231 -1.31 -15.04 -0.95
C ASN A 231 -0.13 -15.78 -1.59
N TRP A 232 1.02 -15.77 -0.90
CA TRP A 232 2.27 -16.36 -1.37
C TRP A 232 2.46 -17.84 -1.02
N ARG A 233 1.42 -18.52 -0.50
CA ARG A 233 1.41 -19.94 -0.12
C ARG A 233 2.41 -20.30 0.97
N GLU A 234 2.66 -19.39 1.91
CA GLU A 234 3.45 -19.68 3.11
C GLU A 234 2.59 -20.43 4.15
N ASN A 235 1.84 -21.44 3.68
CA ASN A 235 0.88 -22.22 4.46
C ASN A 235 1.57 -23.08 5.51
N ASP A 236 2.78 -23.59 5.23
CA ASP A 236 3.54 -24.40 6.18
C ASP A 236 3.93 -23.60 7.42
N TYR A 237 4.24 -22.31 7.26
CA TYR A 237 4.46 -21.42 8.39
C TYR A 237 3.19 -21.26 9.22
N LEU A 238 2.09 -20.83 8.57
CA LEU A 238 0.81 -20.54 9.24
C LEU A 238 0.20 -21.75 9.95
N THR A 239 0.47 -22.97 9.47
CA THR A 239 -0.12 -24.20 10.01
C THR A 239 0.76 -24.90 11.04
N LEU A 240 2.08 -24.96 10.83
CA LEU A 240 3.00 -25.80 11.64
C LEU A 240 3.94 -24.99 12.54
N GLN A 241 4.27 -23.75 12.19
CA GLN A 241 5.34 -23.00 12.85
C GLN A 241 4.83 -21.89 13.76
N VAL A 242 3.56 -21.51 13.69
CA VAL A 242 3.02 -20.43 14.54
C VAL A 242 2.89 -20.89 16.00
N PRO A 243 3.51 -20.19 16.96
CA PRO A 243 3.32 -20.43 18.39
C PRO A 243 1.84 -20.44 18.82
N PRO A 244 1.37 -21.44 19.60
CA PRO A 244 -0.01 -21.50 20.08
C PRO A 244 -0.45 -20.27 20.88
N SER A 245 0.49 -19.62 21.57
CA SER A 245 0.26 -18.39 22.31
C SER A 245 -0.11 -17.20 21.41
N LEU A 246 0.41 -17.12 20.20
CA LEU A 246 0.08 -16.06 19.25
C LEU A 246 -1.30 -16.28 18.63
N VAL A 247 -1.62 -17.54 18.34
CA VAL A 247 -2.92 -17.98 17.82
C VAL A 247 -4.06 -17.66 18.79
N MET A 248 -3.82 -17.83 20.09
CA MET A 248 -4.79 -17.53 21.15
C MET A 248 -5.04 -16.03 21.34
N ASN A 249 -4.02 -15.20 21.11
CA ASN A 249 -4.04 -13.78 21.45
C ASN A 249 -4.36 -12.86 20.25
N ASN A 250 -4.16 -13.34 19.02
CA ASN A 250 -4.36 -12.56 17.80
C ASN A 250 -5.39 -13.25 16.88
N PRO A 251 -6.61 -12.71 16.76
CA PRO A 251 -7.68 -13.34 15.98
C PRO A 251 -7.37 -13.41 14.47
N TYR A 252 -6.53 -12.51 13.96
CA TYR A 252 -6.13 -12.50 12.55
C TYR A 252 -5.21 -13.67 12.21
N ILE A 253 -4.26 -13.96 13.10
CA ILE A 253 -3.36 -15.11 12.94
C ILE A 253 -4.17 -16.41 13.05
N LYS A 254 -5.14 -16.48 13.97
CA LYS A 254 -6.04 -17.64 14.08
C LYS A 254 -6.83 -17.87 12.80
N LEU A 255 -7.41 -16.82 12.22
CA LEU A 255 -8.16 -16.90 10.98
C LEU A 255 -7.25 -17.31 9.81
N GLY A 256 -6.06 -16.72 9.70
CA GLY A 256 -5.09 -17.07 8.68
C GLY A 256 -4.62 -18.53 8.78
N GLN A 257 -4.38 -19.04 9.99
CA GLN A 257 -4.06 -20.45 10.22
C GLN A 257 -5.19 -21.37 9.75
N LEU A 258 -6.44 -21.09 10.15
CA LEU A 258 -7.58 -21.91 9.76
C LEU A 258 -7.78 -21.91 8.23
N LEU A 259 -7.66 -20.76 7.58
CA LEU A 259 -7.74 -20.65 6.12
C LEU A 259 -6.62 -21.43 5.42
N ALA A 260 -5.38 -21.32 5.91
CA ALA A 260 -4.24 -22.07 5.38
C ALA A 260 -4.44 -23.59 5.53
N SER A 261 -4.92 -24.05 6.70
CA SER A 261 -5.24 -25.46 6.96
C SER A 261 -6.33 -25.98 6.03
N THR A 262 -7.46 -25.26 5.91
CA THR A 262 -8.55 -25.67 5.02
C THR A 262 -8.11 -25.70 3.56
N CYS A 263 -7.30 -24.74 3.11
CA CYS A 263 -6.78 -24.73 1.73
C CYS A 263 -5.77 -25.86 1.46
N LYS A 264 -4.97 -26.25 2.45
CA LYS A 264 -4.00 -27.35 2.33
C LYS A 264 -4.68 -28.73 2.30
N GLU A 265 -5.80 -28.87 2.99
CA GLU A 265 -6.54 -30.14 3.15
C GLU A 265 -7.56 -30.42 2.03
N LEU A 266 -7.76 -29.49 1.08
CA LEU A 266 -8.63 -29.69 -0.10
C LEU A 266 -8.38 -30.99 -0.90
N PRO A 267 -7.16 -31.57 -0.96
CA PRO A 267 -6.95 -32.86 -1.63
C PRO A 267 -7.45 -34.10 -0.83
N GLY A 268 -7.85 -33.95 0.45
CA GLY A 268 -8.16 -35.06 1.36
C GLY A 268 -9.60 -35.06 1.90
N PRO A 269 -10.37 -36.16 1.76
CA PRO A 269 -11.81 -36.17 2.07
C PRO A 269 -12.20 -36.32 3.55
N LYS A 270 -11.27 -36.63 4.48
CA LYS A 270 -11.61 -36.95 5.89
C LYS A 270 -11.24 -35.87 6.91
N GLU A 271 -10.16 -35.12 6.72
CA GLU A 271 -9.70 -34.09 7.67
C GLU A 271 -10.23 -32.69 7.34
N SER A 272 -10.44 -32.40 6.05
CA SER A 272 -10.94 -31.12 5.54
C SER A 272 -12.28 -30.66 6.14
N ARG A 273 -13.16 -31.59 6.53
CA ARG A 273 -14.45 -31.26 7.16
C ARG A 273 -14.29 -30.71 8.57
N ARG A 274 -13.27 -31.13 9.31
CA ARG A 274 -13.05 -30.68 10.69
C ARG A 274 -12.53 -29.25 10.71
N THR A 275 -11.50 -28.97 9.92
CA THR A 275 -10.92 -27.62 9.80
C THR A 275 -11.91 -26.63 9.17
N ALA A 276 -12.69 -27.06 8.17
CA ALA A 276 -13.76 -26.24 7.60
C ALA A 276 -14.88 -25.93 8.62
N LYS A 277 -15.22 -26.88 9.51
CA LYS A 277 -16.18 -26.64 10.59
C LYS A 277 -15.63 -25.65 11.62
N GLU A 278 -14.37 -25.79 12.02
CA GLU A 278 -13.73 -24.85 12.95
C GLU A 278 -13.64 -23.44 12.35
N LEU A 279 -13.33 -23.32 11.05
CA LEU A 279 -13.39 -22.06 10.32
C LEU A 279 -14.80 -21.46 10.32
N TRP A 280 -15.81 -22.27 10.02
CA TRP A 280 -17.21 -21.86 10.04
C TRP A 280 -17.64 -21.36 11.42
N ASP A 281 -17.33 -22.10 12.48
CA ASP A 281 -17.69 -21.74 13.86
C ASP A 281 -17.05 -20.40 14.27
N VAL A 282 -15.79 -20.14 13.88
CA VAL A 282 -15.11 -18.86 14.11
C VAL A 282 -15.75 -17.72 13.30
N VAL A 283 -16.06 -17.93 12.02
CA VAL A 283 -16.73 -16.91 11.19
C VAL A 283 -18.11 -16.58 11.73
N VAL A 284 -18.89 -17.58 12.16
CA VAL A 284 -20.20 -17.39 12.79
C VAL A 284 -20.04 -16.68 14.14
N GLN A 285 -19.06 -17.04 14.96
CA GLN A 285 -18.79 -16.35 16.22
C GLN A 285 -18.43 -14.87 16.01
N ILE A 286 -17.66 -14.55 14.96
CA ILE A 286 -17.33 -13.17 14.58
C ILE A 286 -18.56 -12.41 14.06
N CYS A 287 -19.44 -13.08 13.31
CA CYS A 287 -20.62 -12.47 12.69
C CYS A 287 -21.86 -12.45 13.59
N SER A 288 -21.85 -13.22 14.68
CA SER A 288 -22.92 -13.23 15.66
C SER A 288 -22.71 -12.10 16.67
N VAL A 289 -23.78 -11.34 16.91
CA VAL A 289 -23.78 -10.32 17.97
C VAL A 289 -23.63 -11.05 19.29
N SER A 290 -22.70 -10.61 20.15
CA SER A 290 -22.57 -11.12 21.52
C SER A 290 -23.78 -10.68 22.36
N ILE A 291 -24.92 -11.36 22.20
CA ILE A 291 -26.17 -11.08 22.92
C ILE A 291 -26.10 -11.67 24.35
N GLN A 292 -24.95 -11.63 25.03
CA GLN A 292 -24.87 -12.11 26.41
C GLN A 292 -25.12 -11.03 27.47
N HIS A 293 -25.19 -9.74 27.11
CA HIS A 293 -25.70 -8.69 28.01
C HIS A 293 -26.71 -7.79 27.29
N LYS A 294 -27.95 -8.26 27.19
CA LYS A 294 -29.10 -7.44 26.82
C LYS A 294 -29.47 -6.51 27.99
N ARG A 295 -28.72 -5.41 28.15
CA ARG A 295 -29.17 -4.19 28.83
C ARG A 295 -28.82 -3.00 27.94
N ASN A 296 -29.51 -2.87 26.82
CA ASN A 296 -30.12 -1.62 26.39
C ASN A 296 -30.72 -1.72 24.99
N SER A 297 -31.94 -1.18 24.92
CA SER A 297 -32.72 -0.83 23.74
C SER A 297 -33.34 -1.96 22.91
N ASP A 298 -34.65 -1.81 22.77
CA ASP A 298 -35.58 -2.58 21.98
C ASP A 298 -35.33 -2.37 20.47
N GLY A 299 -35.60 -3.40 19.67
CA GLY A 299 -35.52 -3.35 18.20
C GLY A 299 -34.19 -3.82 17.58
N ARG A 300 -34.29 -4.70 16.59
CA ARG A 300 -33.21 -5.30 15.78
C ARG A 300 -32.36 -4.24 15.03
N VAL A 301 -31.44 -3.56 15.72
CA VAL A 301 -30.56 -2.55 15.07
C VAL A 301 -29.08 -2.66 15.49
N GLY A 302 -28.69 -3.71 16.23
CA GLY A 302 -27.32 -3.88 16.75
C GLY A 302 -26.22 -3.91 15.67
N LEU A 303 -26.43 -4.62 14.56
CA LEU A 303 -25.43 -4.77 13.49
C LEU A 303 -25.32 -3.54 12.57
N ILE A 304 -26.40 -2.76 12.43
CA ILE A 304 -26.51 -1.72 11.39
C ILE A 304 -26.15 -0.32 11.93
N LYS A 305 -26.35 -0.05 13.23
CA LYS A 305 -25.99 1.26 13.82
C LYS A 305 -24.78 1.25 14.76
N HIS A 306 -24.43 0.12 15.38
CA HIS A 306 -23.21 0.04 16.19
C HIS A 306 -22.03 -0.30 15.28
N ARG A 307 -21.35 0.75 14.80
CA ARG A 307 -20.14 0.69 13.95
C ARG A 307 -18.97 -0.13 14.54
N GLU A 308 -19.11 -0.57 15.80
CA GLU A 308 -18.13 -1.39 16.51
C GLU A 308 -18.13 -2.86 16.04
N CYS A 309 -19.27 -3.39 15.56
CA CYS A 309 -19.35 -4.76 15.01
C CYS A 309 -19.10 -4.83 13.50
N SER A 310 -19.12 -3.70 12.78
CA SER A 310 -18.97 -3.61 11.32
C SER A 310 -17.51 -3.50 10.86
N CYS A 311 -16.55 -3.42 11.79
CA CYS A 311 -15.12 -3.35 11.48
C CYS A 311 -14.66 -4.55 10.65
N TRP A 312 -15.16 -5.75 10.98
CA TRP A 312 -14.88 -6.97 10.21
C TRP A 312 -15.51 -6.97 8.83
N GLN A 313 -16.74 -6.49 8.61
CA GLN A 313 -17.34 -6.50 7.25
C GLN A 313 -16.64 -5.53 6.28
N ALA A 314 -16.29 -4.32 6.73
CA ALA A 314 -15.55 -3.37 5.91
C ALA A 314 -14.10 -3.82 5.67
N ARG A 315 -13.44 -4.41 6.69
CA ARG A 315 -12.06 -4.92 6.55
C ARG A 315 -11.98 -6.26 5.84
N CYS A 316 -12.94 -7.16 6.01
CA CYS A 316 -13.09 -8.40 5.24
C CYS A 316 -13.32 -8.10 3.75
N SER A 317 -13.98 -6.99 3.40
CA SER A 317 -14.12 -6.58 2.01
C SER A 317 -12.76 -6.18 1.40
N CYS A 318 -11.88 -5.55 2.18
CA CYS A 318 -10.50 -5.24 1.79
C CYS A 318 -9.63 -6.51 1.77
N TRP A 319 -9.78 -7.40 2.75
CA TRP A 319 -9.11 -8.70 2.82
C TRP A 319 -9.53 -9.62 1.67
N GLN A 320 -10.82 -9.67 1.34
CA GLN A 320 -11.35 -10.39 0.17
C GLN A 320 -10.83 -9.79 -1.13
N ALA A 321 -10.73 -8.46 -1.26
CA ALA A 321 -10.18 -7.83 -2.46
C ALA A 321 -8.69 -8.15 -2.67
N SER A 322 -7.91 -8.25 -1.58
CA SER A 322 -6.47 -8.53 -1.64
C SER A 322 -6.12 -10.03 -1.70
N CYS A 323 -7.03 -10.95 -1.34
CA CYS A 323 -6.71 -12.37 -1.27
C CYS A 323 -6.73 -13.09 -2.64
N ARG A 324 -5.91 -14.14 -2.79
CA ARG A 324 -5.88 -15.02 -3.97
C ARG A 324 -7.25 -15.65 -4.32
N PRO A 325 -7.52 -16.02 -5.58
CA PRO A 325 -8.81 -16.61 -6.01
C PRO A 325 -9.22 -17.86 -5.23
N LEU A 326 -8.28 -18.71 -4.81
CA LEU A 326 -8.56 -19.90 -3.99
C LEU A 326 -9.04 -19.56 -2.58
N VAL A 327 -8.40 -18.59 -1.93
CA VAL A 327 -8.79 -18.10 -0.60
C VAL A 327 -10.10 -17.32 -0.69
N GLN A 328 -10.27 -16.51 -1.74
CA GLN A 328 -11.52 -15.85 -2.07
C GLN A 328 -12.66 -16.85 -2.28
N THR A 329 -12.44 -17.93 -3.04
CA THR A 329 -13.46 -18.97 -3.28
C THR A 329 -13.80 -19.73 -2.00
N GLY A 330 -12.79 -20.05 -1.17
CA GLY A 330 -13.01 -20.67 0.15
C GLY A 330 -13.85 -19.76 1.06
N LEU A 331 -13.50 -18.48 1.16
CA LEU A 331 -14.28 -17.50 1.91
C LEU A 331 -15.68 -17.31 1.34
N LEU A 332 -15.83 -17.19 0.02
CA LEU A 332 -17.13 -17.04 -0.65
C LEU A 332 -18.04 -18.23 -0.34
N ASN A 333 -17.50 -19.46 -0.39
CA ASN A 333 -18.22 -20.68 -0.04
C ASN A 333 -18.57 -20.76 1.45
N CYS A 334 -17.83 -20.08 2.33
CA CYS A 334 -18.21 -19.91 3.74
C CYS A 334 -19.24 -18.79 3.95
N PHE A 335 -19.22 -17.71 3.17
CA PHE A 335 -20.17 -16.59 3.37
C PHE A 335 -21.52 -16.80 2.66
N LEU A 336 -21.56 -17.54 1.56
CA LEU A 336 -22.80 -17.85 0.82
C LEU A 336 -23.85 -18.57 1.68
N PRO A 337 -23.53 -19.67 2.41
CA PRO A 337 -24.47 -20.32 3.31
C PRO A 337 -24.91 -19.41 4.45
N LEU A 338 -24.01 -18.54 4.93
CA LEU A 338 -24.25 -17.61 6.03
C LEU A 338 -25.25 -16.51 5.62
N HIS A 339 -25.16 -16.00 4.39
CA HIS A 339 -26.15 -15.09 3.82
C HIS A 339 -27.51 -15.76 3.60
N PHE A 340 -27.54 -17.05 3.24
CA PHE A 340 -28.80 -17.81 3.12
C PHE A 340 -29.43 -18.15 4.48
N LEU A 341 -28.64 -18.26 5.55
CA LEU A 341 -29.11 -18.52 6.92
C LEU A 341 -29.55 -17.24 7.66
N LEU A 342 -29.09 -16.06 7.22
CA LEU A 342 -29.41 -14.75 7.82
C LEU A 342 -30.58 -14.02 7.13
N ARG A 343 -31.06 -14.52 5.98
CA ARG A 343 -32.36 -14.17 5.38
C ARG A 343 -33.44 -15.02 5.99
#